data_AF-A0A973AWV3-F1
#
_entry.id   AF-A0A973AWV3-F1
#
_cell.length_a   1.000
_cell.length_b   1.000
_cell.length_c   1.000
_cell.angle_alpha   90.00
_cell.angle_beta   90.00
_cell.angle_gamma   90.00
#
_symmetry.space_group_name_H-M   'P 1'
#
loop_
_entity.id
_entity.type
_entity.pdbx_description
1 polymer ?
#
loop_
_entity_poly.entity_id
_entity_poly.type
_entity_poly.pdbx_seq_one_letter_code
_entity_poly.pdbx_strand_id
1 'polypeptide(L)' 'MRISMVLFPRDKRKIDIDNRIKSVLDALGDAGVFTDDFQVDELSIVRGVTIKGGGIRVIIEQIHSDSSESSSPQENS' A
#
# COMPACT_ATOMS: atom_id res chain seq x y z
N MET A 1 4.12 6.46 -3.57
CA MET A 1 2.76 6.00 -3.18
C MET A 1 2.83 5.14 -1.94
N ARG A 2 1.71 5.01 -1.22
CA ARG A 2 1.56 4.09 -0.10
C ARG A 2 0.67 2.93 -0.48
N ILE A 3 1.06 1.71 -0.15
CA ILE A 3 0.26 0.50 -0.30
C ILE A 3 0.06 -0.12 1.09
N SER A 4 -1.21 -0.25 1.49
CA SER A 4 -1.60 -0.88 2.76
C SER A 4 -2.43 -2.11 2.48
N MET A 5 -2.07 -3.25 3.10
CA MET A 5 -2.78 -4.51 2.92
C MET A 5 -3.23 -5.14 4.24
N VAL A 6 -4.45 -5.68 4.22
CA VAL A 6 -4.97 -6.50 5.31
C VAL A 6 -5.20 -7.92 4.80
N LEU A 7 -4.44 -8.87 5.34
CA LEU A 7 -4.57 -10.29 5.01
C LEU A 7 -5.64 -10.92 5.91
N PHE A 8 -6.75 -11.36 5.30
CA PHE A 8 -7.80 -12.12 5.97
C PHE A 8 -7.62 -13.61 5.66
N PRO A 9 -6.99 -14.39 6.55
CA PRO A 9 -6.78 -15.81 6.29
C PRO A 9 -8.13 -16.57 6.24
N ARG A 10 -8.20 -17.63 5.42
CA ARG A 10 -9.39 -18.50 5.33
C ARG A 10 -9.50 -19.45 6.53
N ASP A 11 -8.37 -19.85 7.10
CA ASP A 11 -8.23 -20.82 8.18
C ASP A 11 -7.06 -20.45 9.09
N LYS A 12 -6.82 -21.24 10.15
CA LYS A 12 -5.74 -21.01 11.13
C LYS A 12 -4.39 -21.58 10.69
N ARG A 13 -4.21 -21.97 9.42
CA ARG A 13 -2.91 -22.48 8.97
C ARG A 13 -1.87 -21.38 9.04
N LYS A 14 -0.64 -21.80 9.31
CA LYS A 14 0.51 -20.91 9.27
C LYS A 14 0.75 -20.52 7.81
N ILE A 15 0.35 -19.30 7.46
CA ILE A 15 0.53 -18.72 6.13
C ILE A 15 1.70 -17.75 6.22
N ASP A 16 2.63 -17.87 5.27
CA ASP A 16 3.65 -16.84 5.12
C ASP A 16 3.07 -15.58 4.51
N ILE A 17 3.36 -14.44 5.15
CA ILE A 17 2.88 -13.15 4.71
C ILE A 17 3.62 -12.72 3.45
N ASP A 18 4.93 -12.97 3.38
CA ASP A 18 5.78 -12.50 2.30
C ASP A 18 5.33 -13.01 0.92
N ASN A 19 4.98 -14.29 0.84
CA ASN A 19 4.60 -15.01 -0.37
C ASN A 19 3.29 -14.47 -0.93
N ARG A 20 2.38 -14.09 -0.01
CA ARG A 20 1.09 -13.50 -0.39
C ARG A 20 1.23 -12.07 -0.85
N ILE A 21 2.09 -11.29 -0.19
CA ILE A 21 2.34 -9.91 -0.61
C ILE A 21 2.98 -9.88 -1.99
N LYS A 22 4.02 -10.68 -2.21
CA LYS A 22 4.74 -10.72 -3.49
C LYS A 22 3.78 -11.01 -4.64
N SER A 23 2.94 -12.03 -4.49
CA SER A 23 1.93 -12.38 -5.50
C SER A 23 0.93 -11.23 -5.78
N VAL A 24 0.60 -10.42 -4.77
CA VAL A 24 -0.29 -9.27 -4.93
C VAL A 24 0.43 -8.12 -5.61
N LEU A 25 1.67 -7.82 -5.23
CA LEU A 25 2.48 -6.76 -5.84
C LEU A 25 2.75 -7.07 -7.32
N ASP A 26 3.15 -8.30 -7.64
CA ASP A 26 3.36 -8.75 -9.02
C ASP A 26 2.09 -8.54 -9.86
N ALA A 27 0.91 -8.92 -9.33
CA ALA A 27 -0.36 -8.73 -10.03
C ALA A 27 -0.75 -7.25 -10.21
N LEU A 28 -0.40 -6.37 -9.25
CA LEU A 28 -0.66 -4.93 -9.36
C LEU A 28 0.28 -4.28 -10.39
N GLY A 29 1.54 -4.71 -10.45
CA GLY A 29 2.51 -4.29 -11.46
C GLY A 29 2.07 -4.74 -12.87
N ASP A 30 1.69 -6.01 -13.03
CA ASP A 30 1.17 -6.56 -14.28
C ASP A 30 -0.11 -5.85 -14.75
N ALA A 31 -0.95 -5.39 -13.81
CA ALA A 31 -2.15 -4.62 -14.10
C ALA A 31 -1.86 -3.14 -14.43
N GLY A 32 -0.61 -2.68 -14.32
CA GLY A 32 -0.20 -1.31 -14.60
C GLY A 32 -0.55 -0.29 -13.51
N VAL A 33 -0.81 -0.74 -12.28
CA VAL A 33 -1.06 0.16 -11.13
C VAL A 33 0.17 1.01 -10.83
N PHE A 34 1.35 0.42 -10.98
CA PHE A 34 2.64 1.08 -10.92
C PHE A 34 3.58 0.43 -11.94
N THR A 35 4.55 1.19 -12.43
CA THR A 35 5.52 0.74 -13.45
C THR A 35 6.81 0.25 -12.81
N ASP A 36 7.14 0.75 -11.62
CA ASP A 36 8.35 0.40 -10.88
C ASP A 36 8.03 0.30 -9.37
N ASP A 37 8.61 -0.70 -8.70
CA ASP A 37 8.54 -0.89 -7.25
C ASP A 37 9.12 0.33 -6.51
N PHE A 38 10.02 1.08 -7.14
CA PHE A 38 10.55 2.34 -6.61
C PHE A 38 9.44 3.40 -6.37
N GLN A 39 8.30 3.30 -7.04
CA GLN A 39 7.17 4.22 -6.83
C GLN A 39 6.42 3.95 -5.50
N VAL A 40 6.69 2.81 -4.83
CA VAL A 40 6.09 2.46 -3.54
C VAL A 40 6.99 2.94 -2.42
N ASP A 41 6.67 4.10 -1.86
CA ASP A 41 7.41 4.71 -0.74
C ASP A 41 7.14 4.01 0.59
N GLU A 42 5.91 3.50 0.76
CA GLU A 42 5.50 2.83 1.98
C GLU A 42 4.66 1.60 1.68
N LEU A 43 5.05 0.46 2.26
CA LEU A 43 4.34 -0.80 2.18
C LEU A 43 4.02 -1.28 3.59
N SER A 44 2.73 -1.38 3.93
CA SER A 44 2.26 -1.86 5.23
C SER A 44 1.38 -3.10 5.09
N ILE A 45 1.63 -4.12 5.91
CA ILE A 45 0.81 -5.33 5.95
C ILE A 45 0.50 -5.75 7.36
N VAL A 46 -0.78 -6.07 7.58
CA VAL A 46 -1.27 -6.62 8.85
C VAL A 46 -2.08 -7.88 8.64
N ARG A 47 -2.01 -8.81 9.60
CA ARG A 47 -2.93 -9.96 9.66
C ARG A 47 -4.25 -9.49 10.26
N GLY A 48 -5.33 -9.62 9.51
CA GLY A 48 -6.69 -9.39 9.97
C GLY A 48 -7.35 -10.63 10.57
N VAL A 49 -8.66 -10.53 10.80
CA VAL A 49 -9.49 -11.63 11.27
C VAL A 49 -9.65 -12.73 10.21
N THR A 50 -9.93 -13.95 10.65
CA THR A 50 -10.25 -15.05 9.73
C THR A 50 -11.64 -14.85 9.13
N ILE A 51 -11.78 -14.91 7.80
CA ILE A 51 -13.06 -14.80 7.10
C ILE A 51 -13.32 -16.03 6.22
N LYS A 52 -14.59 -16.38 6.01
CA LYS A 52 -14.96 -17.49 5.14
C LYS A 52 -14.54 -17.19 3.70
N GLY A 53 -13.68 -18.04 3.13
CA GLY A 53 -13.11 -17.87 1.79
C GLY A 53 -11.74 -17.19 1.79
N GLY A 54 -11.40 -16.45 2.85
CA GLY A 54 -10.19 -15.64 2.93
C GLY A 54 -10.19 -14.48 1.93
N GLY A 55 -9.15 -13.64 1.99
CA GLY A 55 -8.98 -12.54 1.07
C GLY A 55 -7.86 -11.61 1.48
N ILE A 56 -7.52 -10.68 0.60
CA ILE A 56 -6.60 -9.57 0.89
C ILE A 56 -7.32 -8.31 0.49
N ARG A 57 -7.40 -7.34 1.41
CA ARG A 57 -7.84 -5.98 1.08
C ARG A 57 -6.60 -5.14 0.83
N VAL A 58 -6.54 -4.54 -0.34
CA VAL A 58 -5.46 -3.64 -0.75
C VAL A 58 -6.00 -2.22 -0.79
N ILE A 59 -5.25 -1.27 -0.23
CA ILE A 59 -5.52 0.16 -0.27
C ILE A 59 -4.27 0.81 -0.86
N ILE A 60 -4.45 1.59 -1.90
CA ILE A 60 -3.37 2.30 -2.60
C ILE A 60 -3.67 3.79 -2.49
N GLU A 61 -2.70 4.55 -2.04
CA GLU A 61 -2.82 5.99 -1.78
C GLU A 61 -1.66 6.73 -2.44
N GLN A 62 -1.95 7.84 -3.11
CA GLN A 62 -0.92 8.72 -3.64
C GLN A 62 -0.45 9.64 -2.51
N ILE A 63 0.80 9.46 -2.08
CA ILE A 63 1.45 10.40 -1.18
C ILE A 63 1.92 11.57 -2.04
N HIS A 64 1.27 12.72 -1.89
CA HIS A 64 1.81 13.96 -2.41
C HIS A 64 2.81 14.46 -1.37
N SER A 65 4.09 14.54 -1.74
CA SER A 65 5.03 15.36 -0.99
C SER A 65 4.65 16.81 -1.25
N ASP A 66 3.65 17.32 -0.52
CA ASP A 66 3.38 18.75 -0.47
C ASP A 66 4.55 19.40 0.28
N SER A 67 5.66 19.62 -0.43
CA SER A 67 6.61 20.67 -0.09
C SER A 67 5.94 22.01 -0.39
N SER A 68 4.94 22.39 0.40
CA SER A 68 4.48 23.76 0.45
C SER A 68 5.53 24.58 1.21
N GLU A 69 6.64 24.86 0.54
CA GLU A 69 7.30 26.16 0.70
C GLU A 69 6.40 27.18 -0.01
N SER A 70 5.36 27.65 0.67
CA SER A 70 4.68 28.88 0.28
C SER A 70 5.38 30.01 1.00
N SER A 71 6.28 30.63 0.25
CA SER A 71 7.04 31.83 0.56
C SER A 71 6.15 32.93 1.15
N SER A 72 6.66 33.60 2.18
CA SER A 72 6.22 34.92 2.57
C SER A 72 6.68 35.96 1.54
N PRO A 73 5.79 36.87 1.11
CA PRO A 73 6.21 38.24 0.84
C PRO A 73 5.70 39.14 1.95
N GLN A 74 6.62 39.84 2.60
CA GLN A 74 6.31 41.02 3.41
C GLN A 74 5.68 42.07 2.49
N GLU A 75 4.40 42.41 2.70
CA GLU A 75 3.85 43.68 2.21
C GLU A 75 3.97 44.71 3.33
N ASN A 76 4.92 45.63 3.14
CA ASN A 76 4.97 46.91 3.82
C ASN A 76 3.82 47.79 3.31
N SER A 77 3.01 48.35 4.21
CA SER A 77 2.30 49.64 4.04
C SER A 77 1.86 50.19 5.38
#